data_AF-A0A351SRH1-F1
#
_entry.id   AF-A0A351SRH1-F1
#
_cell.length_a   1.000
_cell.length_b   1.000
_cell.length_c   1.000
_cell.angle_alpha   90.00
_cell.angle_beta   90.00
_cell.angle_gamma   90.00
#
_symmetry.space_group_name_H-M   'P 1'
#
loop_
_entity.id
_entity.type
_entity.pdbx_description
1 polymer ?
#
loop_
_entity_poly.entity_id
_entity_poly.type
_entity_poly.pdbx_seq_one_letter_code
_entity_poly.pdbx_strand_id
1 'polypeptide(L)'
;MFKKIKKLRSTERGKVLFKFMLYMIFFAFVVVLAIATGAAKSPYRNYSGESNEEESMVESRPELTYFDKQKRLLFDKYDFTYKITGLMNIEYNGTYDKGTVDGFKETEDDLLRYVIENGKVYTVLLGEKSEYDKLYEGLDATLFDFDDLFMKLNQTGSTISKSSDSKIYHYADLDGRDFLVTTNDESITKINIVDSGILYEFIFKY
;
A
#
# COMPACT_ATOMS: atom_id res chain seq x y z
N MET A 1 -37.38 -4.84 -35.22
CA MET A 1 -36.24 -4.67 -34.29
C MET A 1 -35.61 -5.99 -33.81
N PHE A 2 -36.39 -6.97 -33.35
CA PHE A 2 -35.85 -8.22 -32.77
C PHE A 2 -34.96 -9.08 -33.69
N LYS A 3 -35.16 -9.09 -35.01
CA LYS A 3 -34.28 -9.83 -35.95
C LYS A 3 -32.87 -9.23 -36.07
N LYS A 4 -32.70 -7.90 -35.90
CA LYS A 4 -31.39 -7.24 -35.96
C LYS A 4 -30.55 -7.50 -34.70
N ILE A 5 -31.20 -7.59 -33.53
CA ILE A 5 -30.55 -7.90 -32.23
C ILE A 5 -30.00 -9.34 -32.22
N LYS A 6 -30.73 -10.29 -32.81
CA LYS A 6 -30.27 -11.68 -32.94
C LYS A 6 -29.00 -11.81 -33.81
N LYS A 7 -28.86 -11.00 -34.87
CA LYS A 7 -27.71 -11.01 -35.78
C LYS A 7 -26.45 -10.37 -35.18
N LEU A 8 -26.61 -9.42 -34.25
CA LEU A 8 -25.49 -8.80 -33.52
C LEU A 8 -24.89 -9.74 -32.45
N ARG A 9 -25.66 -10.71 -31.95
CA ARG A 9 -25.20 -11.61 -30.88
C ARG A 9 -24.41 -12.83 -31.40
N SER A 10 -24.43 -13.09 -32.71
CA SER A 10 -23.84 -14.28 -33.34
C SER A 10 -22.45 -14.07 -33.96
N THR A 11 -21.92 -12.84 -34.00
CA THR A 11 -20.60 -12.54 -34.58
C THR A 11 -19.73 -11.82 -33.55
N GLU A 12 -18.44 -12.11 -33.46
CA GLU A 12 -17.56 -11.56 -32.42
C GLU A 12 -17.57 -10.02 -32.38
N ARG A 13 -17.51 -9.37 -33.54
CA ARG A 13 -17.62 -7.90 -33.65
C ARG A 13 -18.96 -7.36 -33.15
N GLY A 14 -20.05 -8.11 -33.32
CA GLY A 14 -21.38 -7.72 -32.84
C GLY A 14 -21.56 -7.88 -31.34
N LYS A 15 -20.89 -8.87 -30.72
CA LYS A 15 -20.87 -9.03 -29.25
C LYS A 15 -20.14 -7.86 -28.58
N VAL A 16 -19.04 -7.38 -29.17
CA VAL A 16 -18.31 -6.21 -28.68
C VAL A 16 -19.17 -4.95 -28.80
N LEU A 17 -19.80 -4.72 -29.95
CA LEU A 17 -20.72 -3.59 -30.15
C LEU A 17 -21.91 -3.61 -29.19
N PHE A 18 -22.45 -4.79 -28.88
CA PHE A 18 -23.54 -4.94 -27.92
C PHE A 18 -23.10 -4.64 -26.49
N LYS A 19 -21.93 -5.11 -26.06
CA LYS A 19 -21.36 -4.77 -24.74
C LYS A 19 -21.12 -3.26 -24.64
N PHE A 20 -20.56 -2.65 -25.69
CA PHE A 20 -20.32 -1.20 -25.74
C PHE A 20 -21.63 -0.40 -25.66
N MET A 21 -22.68 -0.83 -26.35
CA MET A 21 -24.00 -0.21 -26.27
C MET A 21 -24.61 -0.31 -24.86
N LEU A 22 -24.39 -1.43 -24.16
CA LEU A 22 -24.87 -1.61 -22.79
C LEU A 22 -24.12 -0.70 -21.79
N TYR A 23 -22.81 -0.55 -21.95
CA TYR A 23 -22.00 0.38 -21.15
C TYR A 23 -22.41 1.85 -21.38
N MET A 24 -22.73 2.22 -22.62
CA MET A 24 -23.22 3.57 -22.93
C MET A 24 -24.55 3.88 -22.25
N ILE A 25 -25.49 2.92 -22.20
CA ILE A 25 -26.76 3.09 -21.49
C ILE A 25 -26.54 3.21 -19.98
N PHE A 26 -25.65 2.39 -19.42
CA PHE A 26 -25.28 2.46 -18.00
C PHE A 26 -24.67 3.83 -17.65
N PHE A 27 -23.72 4.31 -18.46
CA PHE A 27 -23.07 5.60 -18.23
C PHE A 27 -24.06 6.77 -18.35
N ALA A 28 -24.99 6.73 -19.32
CA ALA A 28 -26.04 7.72 -19.44
C ALA A 28 -26.95 7.76 -18.19
N PHE A 29 -27.25 6.61 -17.58
CA PHE A 29 -28.01 6.53 -16.35
C PHE A 29 -27.26 7.16 -15.16
N VAL A 30 -25.96 6.91 -15.04
CA VAL A 30 -25.08 7.51 -14.02
C VAL A 30 -25.02 9.04 -14.18
N VAL A 31 -24.92 9.55 -15.41
CA VAL A 31 -24.92 10.99 -15.69
C VAL A 31 -26.25 11.64 -15.29
N VAL A 32 -27.39 10.99 -15.60
CA VAL A 32 -28.71 11.49 -15.18
C VAL A 32 -28.85 11.50 -13.65
N LEU A 33 -28.33 10.48 -12.96
CA LEU A 33 -28.30 10.43 -11.50
C LEU A 33 -27.42 11.53 -10.89
N ALA A 34 -26.26 11.81 -11.48
CA ALA A 34 -25.38 12.89 -11.05
C ALA A 34 -26.02 14.29 -11.24
N ILE A 35 -26.79 14.48 -12.32
CA ILE A 35 -27.53 15.73 -12.56
C ILE A 35 -28.74 15.83 -11.62
N ALA A 36 -29.48 14.75 -11.37
CA ALA A 36 -30.61 14.74 -10.45
C ALA A 36 -30.20 15.03 -8.99
N THR A 37 -29.03 14.55 -8.57
CA THR A 37 -28.46 14.83 -7.24
C THR A 37 -27.81 16.21 -7.16
N GLY A 38 -27.26 16.73 -8.25
CA GLY A 38 -26.71 18.09 -8.34
C GLY A 38 -27.75 19.21 -8.49
N ALA A 39 -28.95 18.90 -9.02
CA ALA A 39 -30.03 19.87 -9.26
C ALA A 39 -30.96 20.08 -8.05
N ALA A 40 -30.79 19.32 -6.96
CA ALA A 40 -31.47 19.57 -5.69
C ALA A 40 -30.77 20.68 -4.89
N LYS A 41 -30.73 21.90 -5.44
CA LYS A 41 -30.45 23.11 -4.67
C LYS A 41 -31.44 24.20 -5.05
N SER A 42 -32.26 24.60 -4.07
CA SER A 42 -32.76 25.96 -3.78
C SER A 42 -34.12 25.90 -3.06
N PRO A 43 -34.54 26.89 -2.23
CA PRO A 43 -33.79 27.98 -1.58
C PRO A 43 -33.96 27.98 -0.05
N TYR A 44 -33.17 28.83 0.61
CA TYR A 44 -33.40 29.32 1.98
C TYR A 44 -34.89 29.62 2.26
N ARG A 45 -35.41 29.07 3.36
CA ARG A 45 -36.61 29.58 4.03
C ARG A 45 -36.51 29.33 5.54
N ASN A 46 -36.42 30.41 6.31
CA ASN A 46 -36.52 30.37 7.76
C ASN A 46 -37.89 29.81 8.18
N TYR A 47 -37.91 28.73 8.95
CA TYR A 47 -39.00 28.45 9.89
C TYR A 47 -38.52 27.49 10.99
N SER A 48 -38.67 27.94 12.23
CA SER A 48 -38.54 27.17 13.45
C SER A 48 -39.54 26.01 13.47
N GLY A 49 -39.04 24.79 13.71
CA GLY A 49 -39.86 23.59 13.85
C GLY A 49 -39.01 22.43 14.30
N GLU A 50 -39.12 22.12 15.58
CA GLU A 50 -38.53 20.97 16.27
C GLU A 50 -39.05 19.67 15.63
N SER A 51 -38.16 18.90 14.99
CA SER A 51 -38.41 17.52 14.62
C SER A 51 -37.12 16.73 14.79
N ASN A 52 -37.17 15.76 15.70
CA ASN A 52 -36.15 14.74 15.93
C ASN A 52 -35.83 14.03 14.62
N GLU A 53 -34.74 14.44 13.98
CA GLU A 53 -34.01 13.60 13.03
C GLU A 53 -32.85 13.01 13.80
N GLU A 54 -32.86 11.68 13.96
CA GLU A 54 -31.69 10.93 14.36
C GLU A 54 -30.57 11.29 13.38
N GLU A 55 -29.63 12.12 13.84
CA GLU A 55 -28.33 12.26 13.19
C GLU A 55 -27.76 10.85 13.08
N SER A 56 -27.81 10.27 11.88
CA SER A 56 -26.93 9.18 11.54
C SER A 56 -25.52 9.76 11.66
N MET A 57 -24.92 9.58 12.83
CA MET A 57 -23.49 9.72 13.02
C MET A 57 -22.85 8.78 12.02
N VAL A 58 -22.45 9.32 10.87
CA VAL A 58 -21.42 8.70 10.07
C VAL A 58 -20.25 8.65 11.01
N GLU A 59 -19.98 7.48 11.59
CA GLU A 59 -18.74 7.19 12.30
C GLU A 59 -17.61 7.54 11.34
N SER A 60 -17.12 8.78 11.41
CA SER A 60 -15.90 9.15 10.75
C SER A 60 -14.84 8.35 11.49
N ARG A 61 -14.42 7.22 10.91
CA ARG A 61 -13.25 6.51 11.41
C ARG A 61 -12.13 7.55 11.53
N PRO A 62 -11.55 7.71 12.72
CA PRO A 62 -10.51 8.71 12.90
C PRO A 62 -9.38 8.42 11.89
N GLU A 63 -8.97 9.44 11.14
CA GLU A 63 -7.84 9.33 10.21
C GLU A 63 -6.61 8.90 11.02
N LEU A 64 -5.98 7.78 10.64
CA LEU A 64 -4.80 7.28 11.35
C LEU A 64 -3.64 8.28 11.22
N THR A 65 -3.00 8.59 12.35
CA THR A 65 -1.83 9.45 12.35
C THR A 65 -0.62 8.74 11.73
N TYR A 66 0.44 9.48 11.42
CA TYR A 66 1.70 8.88 10.95
C TYR A 66 2.27 7.87 11.97
N PHE A 67 2.20 8.18 13.26
CA PHE A 67 2.63 7.29 14.33
C PHE A 67 1.77 6.03 14.45
N ASP A 68 0.46 6.14 14.21
CA ASP A 68 -0.41 4.94 14.18
C ASP A 68 -0.01 4.01 13.02
N LYS A 69 0.31 4.58 11.87
CA LYS A 69 0.77 3.81 10.70
C LYS A 69 2.14 3.16 10.92
N GLN A 70 3.04 3.80 11.65
CA GLN A 70 4.29 3.18 12.11
C GLN A 70 4.01 1.98 13.01
N LYS A 71 3.13 2.12 14.00
CA LYS A 71 2.74 1.01 14.89
C LYS A 71 2.15 -0.16 14.12
N ARG A 72 1.31 0.10 13.12
CA ARG A 72 0.79 -0.96 12.24
C ARG A 72 1.91 -1.71 11.53
N LEU A 73 2.92 -1.00 11.00
CA LEU A 73 4.09 -1.65 10.40
C LEU A 73 4.88 -2.49 11.40
N LEU A 74 4.94 -2.09 12.66
CA LEU A 74 5.73 -2.82 13.67
C LEU A 74 4.97 -4.02 14.25
N PHE A 75 3.63 -4.00 14.29
CA PHE A 75 2.85 -4.97 15.06
C PHE A 75 1.79 -5.74 14.28
N ASP A 76 1.26 -5.19 13.19
CA ASP A 76 0.26 -5.89 12.38
C ASP A 76 0.92 -6.92 11.47
N LYS A 77 0.10 -7.85 10.98
CA LYS A 77 0.51 -8.77 9.91
C LYS A 77 0.49 -8.05 8.57
N TYR A 78 1.52 -8.27 7.75
CA TYR A 78 1.59 -7.77 6.38
C TYR A 78 2.48 -8.65 5.51
N ASP A 79 2.23 -8.62 4.22
CA ASP A 79 3.15 -9.12 3.21
C ASP A 79 4.12 -8.01 2.80
N PHE A 80 5.35 -8.38 2.46
CA PHE A 80 6.37 -7.44 2.04
C PHE A 80 7.13 -7.89 0.79
N THR A 81 7.64 -6.89 0.09
CA THR A 81 8.61 -7.04 -1.00
C THR A 81 9.70 -5.98 -0.80
N TYR A 82 10.93 -6.40 -0.55
CA TYR A 82 12.09 -5.52 -0.39
C TYR A 82 13.00 -5.69 -1.59
N LYS A 83 13.23 -4.60 -2.31
CA LYS A 83 14.09 -4.58 -3.50
C LYS A 83 15.33 -3.77 -3.22
N ILE A 84 16.48 -4.40 -3.36
CA ILE A 84 17.77 -3.77 -3.15
C ILE A 84 18.44 -3.70 -4.50
N THR A 85 18.67 -2.50 -4.99
CA THR A 85 19.27 -2.23 -6.30
C THR A 85 20.60 -1.52 -6.10
N GLY A 86 21.68 -2.18 -6.54
CA GLY A 86 23.05 -1.69 -6.42
C GLY A 86 23.99 -2.46 -7.34
N LEU A 87 25.11 -2.95 -6.80
CA LEU A 87 26.03 -3.82 -7.55
C LEU A 87 25.42 -5.17 -7.92
N MET A 88 24.53 -5.68 -7.06
CA MET A 88 23.70 -6.85 -7.32
C MET A 88 22.26 -6.51 -6.94
N ASN A 89 21.31 -7.08 -7.68
CA ASN A 89 19.90 -6.97 -7.36
C ASN A 89 19.51 -8.11 -6.42
N ILE A 90 18.91 -7.76 -5.29
CA ILE A 90 18.43 -8.72 -4.31
C ILE A 90 16.97 -8.38 -4.01
N GLU A 91 16.12 -9.40 -4.02
CA GLU A 91 14.72 -9.27 -3.64
C GLU A 91 14.44 -10.14 -2.40
N TYR A 92 13.80 -9.55 -1.39
CA TYR A 92 13.24 -10.30 -0.27
C TYR A 92 11.74 -10.22 -0.33
N ASN A 93 11.06 -11.37 -0.31
CA ASN A 93 9.61 -11.44 -0.28
C ASN A 93 9.16 -12.30 0.88
N GLY A 94 8.08 -11.93 1.54
CA GLY A 94 7.57 -12.75 2.63
C GLY A 94 6.41 -12.13 3.36
N THR A 95 6.11 -12.74 4.50
CA THR A 95 5.07 -12.29 5.42
C THR A 95 5.70 -12.03 6.78
N TYR A 96 5.38 -10.89 7.36
CA TYR A 96 5.64 -10.58 8.76
C TYR A 96 4.37 -10.85 9.58
N ASP A 97 4.52 -11.50 10.73
CA ASP A 97 3.45 -11.74 11.69
C ASP A 97 4.03 -11.74 13.11
N LYS A 98 3.79 -10.67 13.87
CA LYS A 98 4.12 -10.56 15.31
C LYS A 98 5.57 -10.94 15.65
N GLY A 99 6.54 -10.28 15.02
CA GLY A 99 7.97 -10.52 15.25
C GLY A 99 8.52 -11.76 14.57
N THR A 100 7.70 -12.48 13.80
CA THR A 100 8.11 -13.62 12.98
C THR A 100 8.08 -13.24 11.50
N VAL A 101 9.06 -13.71 10.73
CA VAL A 101 9.10 -13.59 9.28
C VAL A 101 9.22 -14.97 8.65
N ASP A 102 8.43 -15.25 7.62
CA ASP A 102 8.65 -16.37 6.68
C ASP A 102 8.77 -15.77 5.28
N GLY A 103 9.88 -16.04 4.61
CA GLY A 103 10.18 -15.38 3.34
C GLY A 103 11.23 -16.08 2.49
N PHE A 104 11.51 -15.45 1.37
CA PHE A 104 12.47 -15.85 0.36
C PHE A 104 13.41 -14.69 0.08
N LYS A 105 14.71 -14.99 -0.01
CA LYS A 105 15.74 -14.12 -0.55
C LYS A 105 16.08 -14.64 -1.93
N GLU A 106 15.93 -13.79 -2.94
CA GLU A 106 16.18 -14.10 -4.34
C GLU A 106 17.32 -13.20 -4.85
N THR A 107 18.28 -13.83 -5.51
CA THR A 107 19.33 -13.18 -6.30
C THR A 107 19.27 -13.71 -7.72
N GLU A 108 20.15 -13.26 -8.61
CA GLU A 108 20.21 -13.79 -9.98
C GLU A 108 20.51 -15.30 -10.03
N ASP A 109 21.25 -15.81 -9.04
CA ASP A 109 21.79 -17.17 -9.05
C ASP A 109 21.14 -18.12 -8.02
N ASP A 110 20.41 -17.58 -7.04
CA ASP A 110 19.97 -18.36 -5.88
C ASP A 110 18.61 -17.93 -5.33
N LEU A 111 17.91 -18.89 -4.74
CA LEU A 111 16.65 -18.69 -4.03
C LEU A 111 16.72 -19.40 -2.67
N LEU A 112 16.78 -18.60 -1.62
CA LEU A 112 16.90 -19.06 -0.24
C LEU A 112 15.59 -18.80 0.51
N ARG A 113 14.94 -19.85 1.01
CA ARG A 113 13.85 -19.68 1.99
C ARG A 113 14.44 -19.46 3.37
N TYR A 114 13.93 -18.46 4.08
CA TYR A 114 14.35 -18.14 5.44
C TYR A 114 13.16 -17.87 6.37
N VAL A 115 13.42 -18.04 7.66
CA VAL A 115 12.50 -17.71 8.75
C VAL A 115 13.26 -16.88 9.79
N ILE A 116 12.63 -15.82 10.30
CA ILE A 116 13.15 -15.04 11.44
C ILE A 116 12.20 -15.27 12.61
N GLU A 117 12.72 -15.79 13.72
CA GLU A 117 11.95 -16.05 14.95
C GLU A 117 12.83 -15.72 16.15
N ASN A 118 12.31 -14.94 17.11
CA ASN A 118 13.03 -14.51 18.33
C ASN A 118 14.38 -13.83 18.02
N GLY A 119 14.43 -13.02 16.96
CA GLY A 119 15.65 -12.31 16.53
C GLY A 119 16.72 -13.20 15.89
N LYS A 120 16.46 -14.50 15.70
CA LYS A 120 17.36 -15.42 15.01
C LYS A 120 16.84 -15.73 13.61
N VAL A 121 17.77 -15.83 12.67
CA VAL A 121 17.48 -16.18 11.29
C VAL A 121 17.83 -17.64 11.04
N TYR A 122 16.95 -18.34 10.31
CA TYR A 122 17.11 -19.72 9.90
C TYR A 122 16.90 -19.85 8.40
N THR A 123 17.69 -20.69 7.73
CA THR A 123 17.35 -21.21 6.41
C THR A 123 16.45 -22.44 6.54
N VAL A 124 15.56 -22.65 5.57
CA VAL A 124 14.66 -23.80 5.52
C VAL A 124 14.94 -24.65 4.29
N LEU A 125 15.52 -25.83 4.50
CA LEU A 125 15.79 -26.80 3.44
C LEU A 125 15.03 -28.10 3.73
N LEU A 126 14.18 -28.53 2.79
CA LEU A 126 13.36 -29.75 2.93
C LEU A 126 12.54 -29.81 4.25
N GLY A 127 12.18 -28.65 4.81
CA GLY A 127 11.43 -28.52 6.06
C GLY A 127 12.30 -28.46 7.33
N GLU A 128 13.61 -28.64 7.21
CA GLU A 128 14.54 -28.52 8.34
C GLU A 128 15.07 -27.08 8.45
N LYS A 129 15.08 -26.55 9.68
CA LYS A 129 15.62 -25.22 10.01
C LYS A 129 17.09 -25.35 10.43
N SER A 130 17.95 -24.52 9.86
CA SER A 130 19.35 -24.35 10.28
C SER A 130 19.65 -22.88 10.50
N GLU A 131 20.34 -22.52 11.59
CA GLU A 131 20.70 -21.12 11.88
C GLU A 131 21.55 -20.54 10.74
N TYR A 132 21.25 -19.31 10.33
CA TYR A 132 21.85 -18.66 9.17
C TYR A 132 22.03 -17.16 9.39
N ASP A 133 23.25 -16.73 9.68
CA ASP A 133 23.60 -15.34 10.07
C ASP A 133 23.92 -14.42 8.88
N LYS A 134 23.88 -14.93 7.65
CA LYS A 134 24.30 -14.23 6.43
C LYS A 134 23.15 -13.67 5.58
N LEU A 135 21.95 -13.54 6.15
CA LEU A 135 20.77 -13.09 5.39
C LEU A 135 21.00 -11.77 4.68
N TYR A 136 21.60 -10.80 5.38
CA TYR A 136 21.91 -9.47 4.86
C TYR A 136 23.41 -9.27 4.61
N GLU A 137 24.18 -10.35 4.40
CA GLU A 137 25.63 -10.24 4.13
C GLU A 137 25.87 -9.31 2.92
N GLY A 138 26.73 -8.31 3.12
CA GLY A 138 27.03 -7.28 2.11
C GLY A 138 26.08 -6.07 2.08
N LEU A 139 25.09 -6.02 2.97
CA LEU A 139 24.16 -4.90 3.14
C LEU A 139 24.27 -4.29 4.53
N ASP A 140 23.74 -3.08 4.71
CA ASP A 140 23.55 -2.52 6.05
C ASP A 140 22.29 -3.13 6.69
N ALA A 141 22.51 -4.12 7.56
CA ALA A 141 21.44 -4.80 8.28
C ALA A 141 20.61 -3.87 9.19
N THR A 142 21.15 -2.72 9.61
CA THR A 142 20.42 -1.77 10.46
C THR A 142 19.25 -1.11 9.74
N LEU A 143 19.27 -1.08 8.41
CA LEU A 143 18.17 -0.54 7.60
C LEU A 143 16.91 -1.43 7.59
N PHE A 144 17.04 -2.68 8.04
CA PHE A 144 15.92 -3.63 8.15
C PHE A 144 15.27 -3.60 9.55
N ASP A 145 15.86 -2.88 10.50
CA ASP A 145 15.28 -2.64 11.83
C ASP A 145 14.38 -1.39 11.78
N PHE A 146 13.09 -1.62 11.51
CA PHE A 146 12.14 -0.51 11.39
C PHE A 146 11.85 0.20 12.72
N ASP A 147 12.09 -0.45 13.87
CA ASP A 147 11.90 0.20 15.17
C ASP A 147 12.99 1.26 15.38
N ASP A 148 14.26 0.89 15.20
CA ASP A 148 15.40 1.82 15.27
C ASP A 148 15.29 2.92 14.19
N LEU A 149 14.89 2.55 12.97
CA LEU A 149 14.66 3.50 11.89
C LEU A 149 13.62 4.55 12.29
N PHE A 150 12.45 4.16 12.80
CA PHE A 150 11.44 5.13 13.20
C PHE A 150 11.86 5.94 14.44
N MET A 151 12.61 5.37 15.37
CA MET A 151 13.19 6.14 16.48
C MET A 151 14.04 7.31 15.98
N LYS A 152 14.88 7.08 14.96
CA LYS A 152 15.72 8.12 14.34
C LYS A 152 14.90 9.13 13.53
N LEU A 153 13.99 8.65 12.68
CA LEU A 153 13.14 9.53 11.86
C LEU A 153 12.27 10.44 12.73
N ASN A 154 11.71 9.93 13.83
CA ASN A 154 10.83 10.70 14.71
C ASN A 154 11.55 11.81 15.50
N GLN A 155 12.89 11.79 15.56
CA GLN A 155 13.71 12.85 16.13
C GLN A 155 14.11 13.93 15.12
N THR A 156 13.79 13.70 13.84
CA THR A 156 14.23 14.53 12.71
C THR A 156 13.04 15.20 12.03
N GLY A 157 13.22 16.44 11.57
CA GLY A 157 12.20 17.13 10.78
C GLY A 157 12.07 16.55 9.37
N SER A 158 10.85 16.34 8.89
CA SER A 158 10.58 15.90 7.51
C SER A 158 9.96 17.00 6.66
N THR A 159 10.27 17.02 5.36
CA THR A 159 9.44 17.71 4.37
C THR A 159 8.29 16.81 3.94
N ILE A 160 7.06 17.31 3.93
CA ILE A 160 5.86 16.53 3.60
C ILE A 160 5.32 16.97 2.25
N SER A 161 5.11 16.01 1.35
CA SER A 161 4.35 16.22 0.11
C SER A 161 3.09 15.35 0.11
N LYS A 162 2.01 15.84 -0.50
CA LYS A 162 0.70 15.19 -0.50
C LYS A 162 0.16 15.06 -1.92
N SER A 163 -0.36 13.89 -2.25
CA SER A 163 -1.18 13.60 -3.42
C SER A 163 -2.63 13.28 -2.98
N SER A 164 -3.52 12.93 -3.91
CA SER A 164 -4.91 12.57 -3.58
C SER A 164 -4.99 11.45 -2.55
N ASP A 165 -4.16 10.42 -2.72
CA ASP A 165 -4.29 9.15 -2.00
C ASP A 165 -3.01 8.78 -1.23
N SER A 166 -2.01 9.68 -1.21
CA SER A 166 -0.76 9.43 -0.52
C SER A 166 -0.13 10.67 0.12
N LYS A 167 0.60 10.44 1.21
CA LYS A 167 1.52 11.42 1.81
C LYS A 167 2.93 10.83 1.81
N ILE A 168 3.92 11.63 1.42
CA ILE A 168 5.34 11.26 1.41
C ILE A 168 6.07 12.15 2.41
N TYR A 169 6.73 11.52 3.37
CA TYR A 169 7.61 12.13 4.36
C TYR A 169 9.05 11.96 3.88
N HIS A 170 9.72 13.07 3.61
CA HIS A 170 11.11 13.09 3.13
C HIS A 170 12.04 13.60 4.22
N TYR A 171 13.00 12.78 4.61
CA TYR A 171 14.07 13.09 5.55
C TYR A 171 15.38 13.11 4.76
N ALA A 172 15.90 14.31 4.52
CA ALA A 172 17.09 14.51 3.70
C ALA A 172 18.34 14.50 4.57
N ASP A 173 19.40 13.87 4.07
CA ASP A 173 20.75 13.85 4.66
C ASP A 173 20.80 13.44 6.15
N LEU A 174 19.98 12.46 6.52
CA LEU A 174 20.03 11.84 7.85
C LEU A 174 21.12 10.76 7.84
N ASP A 175 22.22 11.00 8.57
CA ASP A 175 23.41 10.13 8.58
C ASP A 175 23.98 9.87 7.16
N GLY A 176 23.91 10.87 6.28
CA GLY A 176 24.37 10.76 4.89
C GLY A 176 23.42 10.00 3.96
N ARG A 177 22.16 9.80 4.37
CA ARG A 177 21.14 9.03 3.64
C ARG A 177 19.86 9.83 3.47
N ASP A 178 19.16 9.58 2.36
CA ASP A 178 17.83 10.11 2.11
C ASP A 178 16.77 9.04 2.36
N PHE A 179 15.75 9.37 3.16
CA PHE A 179 14.63 8.49 3.48
C PHE A 179 13.31 9.08 2.97
N LEU A 180 12.54 8.28 2.24
CA LEU A 180 11.21 8.63 1.77
C LEU A 180 10.19 7.61 2.26
N VAL A 181 9.34 8.01 3.20
CA VAL A 181 8.25 7.17 3.73
C VAL A 181 6.94 7.57 3.05
N THR A 182 6.38 6.66 2.27
CA THR A 182 5.09 6.83 1.58
C THR A 182 3.98 6.15 2.36
N THR A 183 2.88 6.87 2.55
CA THR A 183 1.70 6.41 3.30
C THR A 183 0.44 6.63 2.49
N ASN A 184 -0.59 5.81 2.72
CA ASN A 184 -1.98 6.09 2.33
C ASN A 184 -2.79 6.41 3.60
N ASP A 185 -4.13 6.40 3.53
CA ASP A 185 -4.98 6.69 4.69
C ASP A 185 -4.85 5.66 5.82
N GLU A 186 -4.43 4.43 5.51
CA GLU A 186 -4.48 3.29 6.41
C GLU A 186 -3.10 2.87 6.95
N SER A 187 -2.03 3.00 6.17
CA SER A 187 -0.73 2.41 6.49
C SER A 187 0.45 3.11 5.80
N ILE A 188 1.66 2.70 6.21
CA ILE A 188 2.88 2.92 5.44
C ILE A 188 2.89 1.89 4.32
N THR A 189 2.98 2.35 3.07
CA THR A 189 2.95 1.46 1.88
C THR A 189 4.34 1.25 1.31
N LYS A 190 5.26 2.20 1.52
CA LYS A 190 6.62 2.12 1.01
C LYS A 190 7.62 2.94 1.82
N ILE A 191 8.84 2.44 1.96
CA ILE A 191 10.01 3.19 2.44
C ILE A 191 11.12 3.05 1.40
N ASN A 192 11.61 4.18 0.90
CA ASN A 192 12.79 4.21 0.04
C ASN A 192 13.97 4.82 0.80
N ILE A 193 15.13 4.18 0.72
CA ILE A 193 16.37 4.64 1.34
C ILE A 193 17.46 4.62 0.28
N VAL A 194 18.17 5.73 0.12
CA VAL A 194 19.37 5.78 -0.72
C VAL A 194 20.58 5.83 0.18
N ASP A 195 21.42 4.81 0.11
CA ASP A 195 22.67 4.69 0.87
C ASP A 195 23.83 4.40 -0.07
N SER A 196 24.74 5.36 -0.23
CA SER A 196 25.98 5.19 -1.00
C SER A 196 25.76 4.66 -2.43
N GLY A 197 24.65 5.06 -3.08
CA GLY A 197 24.27 4.61 -4.43
C GLY A 197 23.52 3.28 -4.49
N ILE A 198 23.25 2.63 -3.35
CA ILE A 198 22.35 1.49 -3.22
C ILE A 198 20.96 2.02 -2.88
N LEU A 199 19.95 1.60 -3.64
CA LEU A 199 18.54 1.88 -3.36
C LEU A 199 17.93 0.69 -2.63
N TYR A 200 17.37 0.96 -1.46
CA TYR A 200 16.51 0.05 -0.71
C TYR A 200 15.07 0.52 -0.90
N GLU A 201 14.24 -0.29 -1.56
CA GLU A 201 12.80 -0.07 -1.70
C GLU A 201 12.03 -1.13 -0.92
N PHE A 202 11.49 -0.74 0.23
CA PHE A 202 10.70 -1.60 1.10
C PHE A 202 9.21 -1.36 0.86
N ILE A 203 8.48 -2.37 0.37
CA ILE A 203 7.06 -2.27 0.01
C ILE A 203 6.25 -3.17 0.95
N PHE A 204 5.11 -2.65 1.42
CA PHE A 204 4.25 -3.33 2.39
C PHE A 204 2.80 -3.43 1.88
N LYS A 205 2.17 -4.57 2.12
CA LYS A 205 0.79 -4.88 1.74
C LYS A 205 0.06 -5.50 2.93
N TYR A 206 -1.01 -4.82 3.37
CA TYR A 206 -1.85 -5.20 4.51
C TYR A 206 -3.14 -5.85 4.02
#